data_AF-A0A847GI83-F1
#
_entry.id   AF-A0A847GI83-F1
#
_cell.length_a   1.000
_cell.length_b   1.000
_cell.length_c   1.000
_cell.angle_alpha   90.00
_cell.angle_beta   90.00
_cell.angle_gamma   90.00
#
_symmetry.space_group_name_H-M   'P 1'
#
loop_
_entity.id
_entity.type
_entity.pdbx_description
1 polymer ?
#
loop_
_entity_poly.entity_id
_entity_poly.type
_entity_poly.pdbx_seq_one_letter_code
_entity_poly.pdbx_strand_id
1 'polypeptide(L)'
;MIHQFTARLATAETGADTTALAERLYGIASDALLISRGGEVFVTFDREADTLERAVRSAIADVARAGSRVLKIEIEHEEFAAWLKE
;
A
#
# COMPACT_ATOMS: atom_id res chain seq x y z
N MET A 1 -4.18 -8.30 15.21
CA MET A 1 -4.61 -9.09 14.03
C MET A 1 -3.86 -8.53 12.83
N ILE A 2 -3.41 -9.37 11.90
CA ILE A 2 -2.76 -8.89 10.68
C ILE A 2 -3.84 -8.64 9.63
N HIS A 3 -3.82 -7.45 9.03
CA HIS A 3 -4.70 -7.05 7.94
C HIS A 3 -3.87 -6.86 6.66
N GLN A 4 -4.20 -7.63 5.63
CA GLN A 4 -3.55 -7.53 4.32
C GLN A 4 -4.38 -6.68 3.37
N PHE A 5 -3.75 -5.70 2.73
CA PHE A 5 -4.39 -4.84 1.73
C PHE A 5 -3.36 -4.12 0.86
N THR A 6 -3.81 -3.66 -0.30
CA THR A 6 -3.00 -2.95 -1.27
C THR A 6 -3.51 -1.52 -1.45
N ALA A 7 -2.63 -0.54 -1.31
CA ALA A 7 -2.90 0.85 -1.60
C ALA A 7 -2.38 1.23 -2.99
N ARG A 8 -3.23 1.75 -3.86
CA ARG A 8 -2.80 2.39 -5.12
C ARG A 8 -2.47 3.85 -4.85
N LEU A 9 -1.30 4.30 -5.28
CA LEU A 9 -0.81 5.65 -5.06
C LEU A 9 -1.07 6.58 -6.24
N ALA A 10 -1.00 7.88 -5.99
CA ALA A 10 -0.97 8.89 -7.04
C ALA A 10 0.40 8.90 -7.72
N THR A 11 0.53 8.23 -8.88
CA THR A 11 1.81 8.11 -9.63
C THR A 11 2.52 9.45 -9.87
N ALA A 12 1.78 10.54 -10.07
CA ALA A 12 2.38 11.87 -10.26
C ALA A 12 3.22 12.35 -9.04
N GLU A 13 2.98 11.77 -7.85
CA GLU A 13 3.62 12.12 -6.59
C GLU A 13 4.72 11.11 -6.19
N THR A 14 4.98 10.08 -6.99
CA THR A 14 5.90 8.98 -6.61
C THR A 14 7.33 9.16 -7.09
N GLY A 15 7.58 10.12 -7.98
CA GLY A 15 8.86 10.28 -8.67
C GLY A 15 9.04 9.30 -9.82
N ALA A 16 10.05 9.56 -10.67
CA ALA A 16 10.26 8.84 -11.93
C ALA A 16 10.67 7.37 -11.76
N ASP A 17 11.41 7.04 -10.70
CA ASP A 17 11.94 5.69 -10.44
C ASP A 17 11.44 5.09 -9.13
N THR A 18 10.59 5.80 -8.38
CA THR A 18 10.05 5.43 -7.05
C THR A 18 11.09 5.14 -5.95
N THR A 19 12.39 5.17 -6.24
CA THR A 19 13.46 4.79 -5.30
C THR A 19 13.42 5.67 -4.05
N ALA A 20 13.39 6.98 -4.25
CA ALA A 20 13.36 7.94 -3.14
C ALA A 20 12.07 7.83 -2.32
N LEU A 21 10.94 7.46 -2.94
CA LEU A 21 9.69 7.20 -2.22
C LEU A 21 9.81 5.93 -1.38
N ALA A 22 10.37 4.85 -1.95
CA ALA A 22 10.58 3.59 -1.25
C ALA A 22 11.49 3.75 -0.02
N GLU A 23 12.60 4.48 -0.14
CA GLU A 23 13.50 4.76 0.99
C GLU A 23 12.78 5.47 2.15
N ARG A 24 11.99 6.51 1.84
CA ARG A 24 11.21 7.22 2.86
C ARG A 24 10.14 6.33 3.47
N LEU A 25 9.40 5.59 2.64
CA LEU A 25 8.33 4.71 3.11
C LEU A 25 8.87 3.61 4.01
N TYR A 26 9.96 2.94 3.63
CA TYR A 26 10.57 1.87 4.43
C TYR A 26 11.20 2.38 5.73
N GLY A 27 11.61 3.65 5.77
CA GLY A 27 12.00 4.31 7.02
C GLY A 27 10.83 4.62 7.98
N ILE A 28 9.59 4.62 7.48
CA ILE A 28 8.37 4.93 8.25
C ILE A 28 7.60 3.65 8.61
N ALA A 29 7.52 2.71 7.68
CA ALA A 29 6.68 1.53 7.75
C ALA A 29 7.47 0.28 7.32
N SER A 30 7.75 -0.62 8.27
CA SER A 30 8.48 -1.87 8.04
C SER A 30 7.61 -3.00 7.47
N ASP A 31 6.30 -2.80 7.44
CA ASP A 31 5.28 -3.75 6.98
C ASP A 31 4.74 -3.41 5.58
N ALA A 32 5.44 -2.53 4.87
CA ALA A 32 5.07 -2.01 3.57
C ALA A 32 6.03 -2.52 2.48
N LEU A 33 5.49 -2.88 1.32
CA LEU A 33 6.27 -3.21 0.13
C LEU A 33 5.77 -2.38 -1.05
N LEU A 34 6.63 -1.54 -1.62
CA LEU A 34 6.32 -0.71 -2.78
C LEU A 34 6.52 -1.50 -4.08
N ILE A 35 5.53 -1.42 -4.97
CA ILE A 35 5.51 -2.11 -6.25
C ILE A 35 5.20 -1.09 -7.35
N SER A 36 6.00 -1.05 -8.41
CA SER A 36 5.71 -0.29 -9.62
C SER A 36 5.46 -1.25 -10.78
N ARG A 37 4.27 -1.17 -11.40
CA ARG A 37 3.89 -2.04 -12.51
C ARG A 37 2.92 -1.30 -13.42
N GLY A 38 3.17 -1.35 -14.74
CA GLY A 38 2.24 -0.80 -15.74
C GLY A 38 2.04 0.71 -15.66
N GLY A 39 3.00 1.46 -15.13
CA GLY A 39 2.87 2.92 -14.92
C GLY A 39 2.06 3.30 -13.69
N GLU A 40 1.64 2.34 -12.87
CA GLU A 40 1.00 2.57 -11.59
C GLU A 40 1.93 2.13 -10.44
N VAL A 41 1.72 2.76 -9.28
CA VAL A 41 2.50 2.51 -8.07
C VAL A 41 1.55 2.05 -6.98
N PHE A 42 1.94 0.97 -6.31
CA PHE A 42 1.18 0.30 -5.28
C PHE A 42 2.04 0.12 -4.04
N VAL A 43 1.38 -0.04 -2.89
CA VAL A 43 2.01 -0.49 -1.65
C VAL A 43 1.16 -1.59 -1.06
N THR A 44 1.73 -2.78 -0.89
CA THR A 44 1.10 -3.88 -0.15
C THR A 44 1.48 -3.77 1.33
N PHE A 45 0.51 -3.96 2.21
CA PHE A 45 0.70 -3.89 3.66
C PHE A 45 0.32 -5.21 4.33
N ASP A 46 1.12 -5.62 5.31
CA ASP A 46 0.83 -6.68 6.28
C ASP A 46 0.67 -6.06 7.68
N ARG A 47 -0.38 -5.26 7.87
CA ARG A 47 -0.49 -4.32 8.99
C ARG A 47 -1.11 -4.95 10.22
N GLU A 48 -0.40 -4.90 11.35
CA GLU A 48 -0.95 -5.30 12.64
C GLU A 48 -1.82 -4.18 13.24
N ALA A 49 -3.09 -4.49 13.53
CA ALA A 49 -4.00 -3.60 14.25
C ALA A 49 -5.15 -4.37 14.91
N ASP A 50 -5.96 -3.66 15.70
CA ASP A 50 -7.20 -4.20 16.30
C ASP A 50 -8.34 -4.30 15.28
N THR A 51 -8.34 -3.43 14.26
CA THR A 51 -9.39 -3.35 13.24
C THR A 51 -8.81 -2.97 11.89
N LEU A 52 -9.49 -3.37 10.82
CA LEU A 52 -9.13 -3.01 9.45
C LEU A 52 -9.15 -1.48 9.24
N GLU A 53 -10.13 -0.77 9.81
CA GLU A 53 -10.17 0.69 9.71
C GLU A 53 -8.91 1.34 10.31
N ARG A 54 -8.49 0.89 11.50
CA ARG A 54 -7.25 1.37 12.12
C ARG A 54 -6.04 1.09 11.24
N ALA A 55 -5.93 -0.12 10.72
CA ALA A 55 -4.84 -0.53 9.83
C ALA A 55 -4.75 0.33 8.57
N VAL A 56 -5.89 0.54 7.89
CA VAL A 56 -5.96 1.36 6.67
C VAL A 56 -5.65 2.83 6.97
N ARG A 57 -6.21 3.39 8.05
CA ARG A 57 -5.94 4.79 8.42
C ARG A 57 -4.48 5.04 8.76
N SER A 58 -3.82 4.13 9.48
CA SER A 58 -2.39 4.26 9.78
C SER A 58 -1.55 4.16 8.50
N ALA A 59 -1.87 3.21 7.61
CA ALA A 59 -1.16 3.07 6.33
C ALA A 59 -1.29 4.32 5.44
N ILE A 60 -2.48 4.93 5.36
CA ILE A 60 -2.68 6.20 4.64
C ILE A 60 -1.82 7.32 5.24
N ALA A 61 -1.74 7.40 6.57
CA ALA A 61 -0.91 8.39 7.24
C ALA A 61 0.59 8.18 6.96
N ASP A 62 1.05 6.93 6.92
CA ASP A 62 2.45 6.61 6.59
C ASP A 62 2.80 6.99 5.15
N VAL A 63 1.93 6.67 4.19
CA VAL A 63 2.08 7.06 2.77
C VAL A 63 2.12 8.58 2.63
N ALA A 64 1.25 9.30 3.35
CA ALA A 64 1.25 10.76 3.36
C ALA A 64 2.57 11.34 3.89
N ARG A 65 3.11 10.77 4.99
CA ARG A 65 4.43 11.17 5.54
C ARG A 65 5.58 10.86 4.58
N ALA A 66 5.48 9.79 3.79
CA ALA A 66 6.44 9.45 2.75
C ALA A 66 6.38 10.38 1.52
N GLY A 67 5.38 11.27 1.46
CA GLY A 67 5.24 12.30 0.44
C GLY A 67 4.42 11.88 -0.78
N SER A 68 3.51 10.91 -0.63
CA SER A 68 2.56 10.52 -1.67
C SER A 68 1.15 10.40 -1.10
N ARG A 69 0.17 10.10 -1.95
CA ARG A 69 -1.24 9.97 -1.58
C ARG A 69 -1.82 8.66 -2.06
N VAL A 70 -2.64 8.05 -1.19
CA VAL A 70 -3.46 6.89 -1.54
C VAL A 70 -4.68 7.32 -2.34
N LEU A 71 -4.91 6.68 -3.49
CA LEU A 71 -6.09 6.87 -4.35
C LEU A 71 -7.15 5.79 -4.19
N LYS A 72 -6.73 4.56 -3.85
CA LYS A 72 -7.62 3.41 -3.70
C LYS A 72 -7.01 2.44 -2.70
N ILE A 73 -7.86 1.83 -1.89
CA ILE A 73 -7.52 0.66 -1.07
C ILE A 73 -8.22 -0.55 -1.68
N GLU A 74 -7.46 -1.61 -1.89
CA GLU A 74 -7.94 -2.92 -2.31
C GLU A 74 -7.71 -3.89 -1.17
N ILE A 75 -8.78 -4.48 -0.68
CA ILE A 75 -8.74 -5.53 0.32
C ILE A 75 -8.94 -6.82 -0.46
N GLU A 76 -7.94 -7.69 -0.48
CA GLU A 76 -8.13 -9.02 -1.05
C GLU A 76 -9.05 -9.80 -0.13
N HIS A 77 -10.24 -10.14 -0.63
CA HIS A 77 -11.06 -11.17 -0.02
C HIS A 77 -10.56 -12.51 -0.60
N GLU A 78 -10.14 -13.44 0.26
CA GLU A 78 -9.70 -14.78 -0.17
C GLU A 78 -10.72 -15.48 -1.09
N GLU A 79 -12.02 -15.17 -0.93
CA GLU A 79 -13.11 -15.68 -1.77
C GLU A 79 -13.03 -15.24 -3.25
N PHE A 80 -12.43 -14.09 -3.57
CA PHE A 80 -12.30 -13.61 -4.96
C PHE A 80 -11.04 -14.12 -5.65
N ALA A 81 -9.99 -14.47 -4.91
CA ALA A 81 -8.74 -15.00 -5.48
C ALA A 81 -8.92 -16.41 -6.09
N ALA A 82 -9.93 -17.17 -5.63
CA ALA A 82 -10.27 -18.47 -6.19
C ALA A 82 -10.82 -18.38 -7.63
N TRP A 83 -11.48 -17.28 -7.99
CA TRP A 83 -12.13 -17.11 -9.30
C TRP A 83 -11.19 -16.69 -10.45
N LEU A 84 -9.94 -16.32 -10.13
CA LEU A 84 -8.91 -15.98 -11.13
C LEU A 84 -8.05 -17.18 -11.56
N LYS A 85 -8.34 -18.38 -11.03
CA LYS A 85 -7.64 -19.64 -11.35
C LYS A 85 -8.43 -20.56 -12.28
N GLU A 86 -9.60 -20.14 -12.74
CA GLU A 86 -10.41 -20.80 -13.79
C GLU A 86 -10.35 -20.00 -15.10
#